data_AF-A0A8M1FJC0-F1
#
_entry.id   AF-A0A8M1FJC0-F1
#
_cell.length_a   1.000
_cell.length_b   1.000
_cell.length_c   1.000
_cell.angle_alpha   90.00
_cell.angle_beta   90.00
_cell.angle_gamma   90.00
#
_symmetry.space_group_name_H-M   'P 1'
#
loop_
_entity.id
_entity.type
_entity.pdbx_description
1 polymer ?
#
loop_
_entity_poly.entity_id
_entity_poly.type
_entity_poly.pdbx_seq_one_letter_code
_entity_poly.pdbx_strand_id
1 'polypeptide(L)'
;MPRPRVGDWWLARSLITGREGYVPSNFVAQVETLEVEKWFFRSISRKDAERQLLAPINKAGSFLIRESETNKGAFSLTVKDVTTQGEMIKHYKIRSLDEGGYYISPRITFPTLQALVQHYSQKGDGLCQRLTQPCVSLAPQNPWAQDEWEIPRQSLKLVRKLGSGQFGEVWMGYYKNNVKVAIKTLKEGTMSPEAFLAEANLMKTLQHERLVRLYAVVTKEPIYIVTEYMARGCLLDFLKTDEGSRLSLPRLIDMSAQIAEGMAYIEQMNSIHRDLRAANILVSETLCCKIADFGLARIIDNEYTAQEGAKFPIKWTAPEAIHFGVFTIKADVWSFGVLLMEIVTYGRVPYPGMSNPEVIRSLERGYRMPRPDSCPPELYRGVIAECWRSRPEERPTFEFLQSVLEDFHTATEEQYELQP
;
A
#
# COMPACT_ATOMS: atom_id res chain seq x y z
N MET A 1 19.46 15.01 29.93
CA MET A 1 18.52 14.70 28.83
C MET A 1 19.23 14.88 27.49
N PRO A 2 19.48 13.82 26.71
CA PRO A 2 19.86 13.96 25.31
C PRO A 2 18.62 13.92 24.41
N ARG A 3 18.61 14.83 23.43
CA ARG A 3 17.59 14.99 22.37
C ARG A 3 17.33 13.68 21.61
N PRO A 4 16.13 13.44 21.07
CA PRO A 4 15.86 12.29 20.22
C PRO A 4 16.69 12.42 18.93
N ARG A 5 17.62 11.48 18.70
CA ARG A 5 18.25 11.33 17.38
C ARG A 5 17.25 10.61 16.49
N VAL A 6 16.70 11.35 15.52
CA VAL A 6 15.91 10.80 14.42
C VAL A 6 16.84 9.92 13.59
N GLY A 7 16.65 8.60 13.65
CA GLY A 7 17.39 7.63 12.87
C GLY A 7 16.76 6.24 12.97
N ASP A 8 16.66 5.57 11.83
CA ASP A 8 16.10 4.21 11.70
C ASP A 8 16.99 3.14 12.37
N TRP A 9 18.19 3.51 12.82
CA TRP A 9 19.17 2.66 13.46
C TRP A 9 19.65 3.26 14.79
N TRP A 10 19.62 2.47 15.85
CA TRP A 10 20.06 2.86 17.20
C TRP A 10 21.31 2.08 17.60
N LEU A 11 22.26 2.74 18.26
CA LEU A 11 23.40 2.05 18.87
C LEU A 11 22.94 1.36 20.15
N ALA A 12 23.08 0.03 20.23
CA ALA A 12 22.64 -0.77 21.36
C ALA A 12 23.71 -1.77 21.81
N ARG A 13 23.62 -2.20 23.07
CA ARG A 13 24.45 -3.26 23.65
C ARG A 13 23.56 -4.45 24.02
N SER A 14 23.89 -5.63 23.50
CA SER A 14 23.20 -6.88 23.88
C SER A 14 23.57 -7.27 25.31
N LEU A 15 22.59 -7.33 26.21
CA LEU A 15 22.82 -7.78 27.59
C LEU A 15 23.17 -9.28 27.69
N ILE A 16 22.84 -10.07 26.65
CA ILE A 16 23.13 -11.51 26.59
C ILE A 16 24.55 -11.78 26.10
N THR A 17 24.98 -11.10 25.03
CA THR A 17 26.27 -11.38 24.38
C THR A 17 27.36 -10.36 24.72
N GLY A 18 27.00 -9.26 25.38
CA GLY A 18 27.91 -8.13 25.68
C GLY A 18 28.32 -7.30 24.46
N ARG A 19 27.94 -7.69 23.24
CA ARG A 19 28.33 -7.00 22.00
C ARG A 19 27.57 -5.70 21.81
N GLU A 20 28.28 -4.70 21.31
CA GLU A 20 27.72 -3.42 20.87
C GLU A 20 27.59 -3.38 19.35
N GLY A 21 26.52 -2.76 18.86
CA GLY A 21 26.28 -2.57 17.44
C GLY A 21 25.03 -1.75 17.17
N TYR A 22 24.83 -1.37 15.91
CA TYR A 22 23.60 -0.73 15.49
C TYR A 22 22.48 -1.77 15.32
N VAL A 23 21.31 -1.47 15.87
CA VAL A 23 20.08 -2.26 15.72
C VAL A 23 19.01 -1.39 15.08
N PRO A 24 18.13 -1.97 14.25
CA PRO A 24 16.99 -1.24 13.72
C PRO A 24 16.08 -0.76 14.86
N SER A 25 15.72 0.53 14.86
CA SER A 25 14.87 1.11 15.92
C SER A 25 13.47 0.49 15.95
N ASN A 26 12.96 0.07 14.79
CA ASN A 26 11.66 -0.59 14.62
C ASN A 26 11.64 -2.07 15.05
N PHE A 27 12.76 -2.65 15.49
CA PHE A 27 12.85 -4.02 16.00
C PHE A 27 12.97 -4.10 17.52
N VAL A 28 12.97 -2.96 18.22
CA VAL A 28 13.16 -2.89 19.65
C VAL A 28 12.02 -2.11 20.30
N ALA A 29 11.65 -2.55 21.51
CA ALA A 29 10.65 -1.93 22.35
C ALA A 29 11.26 -1.64 23.73
N GLN A 30 10.71 -0.68 24.46
CA GLN A 30 11.08 -0.47 25.86
C GLN A 30 10.51 -1.63 26.71
N VAL A 31 11.34 -2.18 27.60
CA VAL A 31 11.02 -3.40 28.38
C VAL A 31 9.77 -3.26 29.26
N GLU A 32 9.42 -2.04 29.66
CA GLU A 32 8.28 -1.76 30.56
C GLU A 32 7.02 -1.29 29.82
N THR A 33 6.97 -1.37 28.48
CA THR A 33 5.79 -0.97 27.70
C THR A 33 5.00 -2.20 27.22
N LEU A 34 3.73 -1.98 26.88
CA LEU A 34 2.89 -3.00 26.22
C LEU A 34 3.48 -3.51 24.90
N GLU A 35 4.45 -2.81 24.32
CA GLU A 35 5.10 -3.17 23.04
C GLU A 35 5.94 -4.46 23.13
N VAL A 36 6.18 -4.99 24.33
CA VAL A 36 6.77 -6.32 24.54
C VAL A 36 5.76 -7.44 24.21
N GLU A 37 4.46 -7.15 24.30
CA GLU A 37 3.41 -8.13 24.06
C GLU A 37 3.23 -8.39 22.57
N LYS A 38 3.36 -9.66 22.15
CA LYS A 38 3.25 -10.05 20.73
C LYS A 38 1.89 -9.75 20.08
N TRP A 39 0.86 -9.58 20.90
CA TRP A 39 -0.50 -9.26 20.45
C TRP A 39 -0.78 -7.76 20.47
N PHE A 40 0.14 -6.91 20.93
CA PHE A 40 -0.05 -5.47 21.01
C PHE A 40 0.58 -4.77 19.80
N PHE A 41 -0.27 -4.11 19.02
CA PHE A 41 0.09 -3.37 17.81
C PHE A 41 -0.26 -1.91 18.06
N ARG A 42 0.67 -1.18 18.70
CA ARG A 42 0.40 0.14 19.28
C ARG A 42 -0.31 1.11 18.34
N SER A 43 0.28 1.35 17.17
CA SER A 43 -0.13 2.41 16.25
C SER A 43 -0.65 1.87 14.92
N ILE A 44 -1.15 0.63 14.90
CA ILE A 44 -1.77 0.07 13.70
C ILE A 44 -3.17 0.67 13.51
N SER A 45 -3.49 1.07 12.28
CA SER A 45 -4.82 1.55 11.95
C SER A 45 -5.86 0.43 12.05
N ARG A 46 -7.15 0.77 12.15
CA ARG A 46 -8.23 -0.23 12.08
C ARG A 46 -8.12 -1.08 10.81
N LYS A 47 -7.89 -0.42 9.67
CA LYS A 47 -7.85 -1.07 8.37
C LYS A 47 -6.59 -1.92 8.20
N ASP A 48 -5.44 -1.47 8.67
CA ASP A 48 -4.23 -2.28 8.63
C ASP A 48 -4.31 -3.48 9.58
N ALA A 49 -5.00 -3.33 10.71
CA ALA A 49 -5.32 -4.47 11.58
C ALA A 49 -6.21 -5.49 10.87
N GLU A 50 -7.24 -5.05 10.15
CA GLU A 50 -8.08 -5.92 9.32
C GLU A 50 -7.25 -6.63 8.25
N ARG A 51 -6.41 -5.90 7.51
CA ARG A 51 -5.53 -6.44 6.47
C ARG A 51 -4.55 -7.48 7.02
N GLN A 52 -3.88 -7.19 8.14
CA GLN A 52 -2.94 -8.12 8.75
C GLN A 52 -3.65 -9.39 9.22
N LEU A 53 -4.80 -9.27 9.88
CA LEU A 53 -5.56 -10.43 10.34
C LEU A 53 -6.16 -11.24 9.19
N LEU A 54 -6.56 -10.61 8.08
CA LEU A 54 -7.03 -11.32 6.89
C LEU A 54 -5.91 -12.03 6.11
N ALA A 55 -4.64 -11.83 6.45
CA ALA A 55 -3.55 -12.55 5.80
C ALA A 55 -3.72 -14.09 5.97
N PRO A 56 -3.42 -14.91 4.93
CA PRO A 56 -3.68 -16.36 4.97
C PRO A 56 -2.99 -17.13 6.10
N ILE A 57 -1.93 -16.57 6.68
CA ILE A 57 -1.21 -17.15 7.82
C ILE A 57 -2.04 -17.14 9.12
N ASN A 58 -3.01 -16.24 9.22
CA ASN A 58 -3.85 -16.06 10.40
C ASN A 58 -5.14 -16.90 10.28
N LYS A 59 -5.48 -17.60 11.36
CA LYS A 59 -6.65 -18.49 11.46
C LYS A 59 -7.79 -17.87 12.26
N ALA A 60 -8.97 -18.49 12.27
CA ALA A 60 -10.09 -18.08 13.13
C ALA A 60 -9.65 -17.92 14.61
N GLY A 61 -10.09 -16.84 15.24
CA GLY A 61 -9.70 -16.43 16.59
C GLY A 61 -8.31 -15.77 16.69
N SER A 62 -7.59 -15.59 15.57
CA SER A 62 -6.37 -14.77 15.59
C SER A 62 -6.74 -13.33 15.94
N PHE A 63 -5.92 -12.66 16.74
CA PHE A 63 -6.29 -11.37 17.30
C PHE A 63 -5.11 -10.42 17.51
N LEU A 64 -5.43 -9.13 17.64
CA LEU A 64 -4.50 -8.11 18.12
C LEU A 64 -5.23 -7.08 18.98
N ILE A 65 -4.48 -6.36 19.81
CA ILE A 65 -4.94 -5.17 20.53
C ILE A 65 -4.15 -3.97 20.02
N ARG A 66 -4.86 -2.87 19.77
CA ARG A 66 -4.30 -1.60 19.28
C ARG A 66 -4.84 -0.41 20.07
N GLU A 67 -4.17 0.73 20.01
CA GLU A 67 -4.75 1.98 20.51
C GLU A 67 -5.97 2.35 19.66
N SER A 68 -7.00 2.93 20.30
CA SER A 68 -8.21 3.36 19.61
C SER A 68 -7.96 4.67 18.85
N GLU A 69 -8.24 4.68 17.55
CA GLU A 69 -8.13 5.87 16.70
C GLU A 69 -9.16 6.94 17.09
N THR A 70 -10.32 6.53 17.59
CA THR A 70 -11.44 7.44 17.91
C THR A 70 -11.39 7.97 19.34
N ASN A 71 -10.74 7.26 20.26
CA ASN A 71 -10.72 7.60 21.69
C ASN A 71 -9.30 7.49 22.25
N LYS A 72 -8.64 8.64 22.47
CA LYS A 72 -7.32 8.69 23.11
C LYS A 72 -7.34 7.99 24.47
N GLY A 73 -6.38 7.08 24.68
CA GLY A 73 -6.24 6.30 25.92
C GLY A 73 -7.14 5.06 26.02
N ALA A 74 -8.01 4.81 25.03
CA ALA A 74 -8.76 3.57 24.92
C ALA A 74 -8.05 2.59 23.98
N PHE A 75 -8.40 1.30 24.09
CA PHE A 75 -7.87 0.25 23.23
C PHE A 75 -8.99 -0.41 22.41
N SER A 76 -8.61 -1.10 21.34
CA SER A 76 -9.53 -1.93 20.56
C SER A 76 -8.94 -3.33 20.42
N LEU A 77 -9.77 -4.36 20.67
CA LEU A 77 -9.48 -5.76 20.36
C LEU A 77 -10.04 -6.05 18.97
N THR A 78 -9.18 -6.54 18.07
CA THR A 78 -9.58 -6.94 16.71
C THR A 78 -9.39 -8.44 16.54
N VAL A 79 -10.41 -9.14 16.06
CA VAL A 79 -10.45 -10.62 16.01
C VAL A 79 -10.86 -11.11 14.62
N LYS A 80 -10.15 -12.10 14.07
CA LYS A 80 -10.54 -12.82 12.85
C LYS A 80 -11.63 -13.82 13.15
N ASP A 81 -12.76 -13.68 12.48
CA ASP A 81 -13.89 -14.61 12.51
C ASP A 81 -14.05 -15.29 11.14
N VAL A 82 -14.65 -16.49 11.15
CA VAL A 82 -14.92 -17.27 9.95
C VAL A 82 -16.34 -17.79 10.06
N THR A 83 -17.23 -17.25 9.23
CA THR A 83 -18.65 -17.63 9.17
C THR A 83 -18.95 -18.39 7.88
N THR A 84 -20.20 -18.83 7.72
CA THR A 84 -20.68 -19.44 6.47
C THR A 84 -20.61 -18.48 5.27
N GLN A 85 -20.50 -17.16 5.52
CA GLN A 85 -20.40 -16.12 4.48
C GLN A 85 -18.95 -15.78 4.12
N GLY A 86 -17.96 -16.33 4.86
CA GLY A 86 -16.54 -16.12 4.61
C GLY A 86 -15.76 -15.65 5.83
N GLU A 87 -14.55 -15.18 5.59
CA GLU A 87 -13.70 -14.58 6.63
C GLU A 87 -14.12 -13.13 6.88
N MET A 88 -14.24 -12.74 8.15
CA MET A 88 -14.58 -11.38 8.55
C MET A 88 -13.76 -10.95 9.76
N ILE A 89 -13.65 -9.63 9.98
CA ILE A 89 -12.91 -9.07 11.11
C ILE A 89 -13.88 -8.31 12.02
N LYS A 90 -13.87 -8.64 13.31
CA LYS A 90 -14.71 -8.00 14.33
C LYS A 90 -13.85 -7.12 15.25
N HIS A 91 -14.40 -5.98 15.66
CA HIS A 91 -13.72 -5.02 16.54
C HIS A 91 -14.54 -4.79 17.81
N TYR A 92 -13.86 -4.91 18.95
CA TYR A 92 -14.43 -4.70 20.27
C TYR A 92 -13.71 -3.54 20.96
N LYS A 93 -14.48 -2.57 21.44
CA LYS A 93 -13.92 -1.43 22.18
C LYS A 93 -13.55 -1.87 23.60
N ILE A 94 -12.29 -1.73 23.96
CA ILE A 94 -11.81 -1.92 25.33
C ILE A 94 -11.85 -0.57 26.03
N ARG A 95 -12.65 -0.46 27.09
CA ARG A 95 -12.79 0.75 27.89
C ARG A 95 -11.96 0.62 29.16
N SER A 96 -11.40 1.75 29.59
CA SER A 96 -10.68 1.87 30.87
C SER A 96 -11.64 2.31 31.97
N LEU A 97 -11.42 1.84 33.19
CA LEU A 97 -12.13 2.28 34.40
C LEU A 97 -11.36 3.41 35.09
N ASP A 98 -12.06 4.30 35.79
CA ASP A 98 -11.46 5.45 36.50
C ASP A 98 -10.47 5.01 37.60
N GLU A 99 -10.75 3.88 38.26
CA GLU A 99 -9.90 3.29 39.31
C GLU A 99 -8.80 2.36 38.77
N GLY A 100 -8.61 2.32 37.45
CA GLY A 100 -7.71 1.40 36.78
C GLY A 100 -8.39 0.07 36.44
N GLY A 101 -7.99 -0.51 35.31
CA GLY A 101 -8.56 -1.74 34.76
C GLY A 101 -9.32 -1.52 33.45
N TYR A 102 -9.72 -2.62 32.84
CA TYR A 102 -10.21 -2.71 31.47
C TYR A 102 -11.43 -3.61 31.35
N TYR A 103 -12.32 -3.32 30.41
CA TYR A 103 -13.44 -4.20 30.08
C TYR A 103 -13.92 -4.03 28.63
N ILE A 104 -14.58 -5.07 28.11
CA ILE A 104 -15.34 -5.02 26.85
C ILE A 104 -16.84 -4.99 27.18
N SER A 105 -17.30 -5.95 27.99
CA SER A 105 -18.63 -5.95 28.60
C SER A 105 -18.54 -5.50 30.07
N PRO A 106 -19.41 -4.60 30.55
CA PRO A 106 -19.40 -4.15 31.96
C PRO A 106 -19.56 -5.28 32.98
N ARG A 107 -20.03 -6.47 32.55
CA ARG A 107 -20.19 -7.65 33.41
C ARG A 107 -18.87 -8.29 33.84
N ILE A 108 -17.79 -8.06 33.09
CA ILE A 108 -16.48 -8.69 33.33
C ILE A 108 -15.40 -7.64 33.20
N THR A 109 -14.71 -7.36 34.31
CA THR A 109 -13.63 -6.37 34.38
C THR A 109 -12.29 -7.05 34.65
N PHE A 110 -11.21 -6.43 34.19
CA PHE A 110 -9.86 -6.98 34.27
C PHE A 110 -8.88 -5.93 34.79
N PRO A 111 -7.94 -6.28 35.69
CA PRO A 111 -6.95 -5.33 36.18
C PRO A 111 -5.93 -4.92 35.11
N THR A 112 -5.67 -5.78 34.12
CA THR A 112 -4.70 -5.55 33.04
C THR A 112 -5.20 -6.08 31.70
N LEU A 113 -4.65 -5.58 30.59
CA LEU A 113 -4.92 -6.12 29.25
C LEU A 113 -4.47 -7.58 29.12
N GLN A 114 -3.37 -7.98 29.79
CA GLN A 114 -2.93 -9.37 29.85
C GLN A 114 -4.01 -10.29 30.45
N ALA A 115 -4.64 -9.87 31.55
CA ALA A 115 -5.70 -10.63 32.18
C ALA A 115 -6.95 -10.75 31.28
N LEU A 116 -7.29 -9.66 30.57
CA LEU A 116 -8.35 -9.65 29.55
C LEU A 116 -8.06 -10.67 28.44
N VAL A 117 -6.85 -10.65 27.87
CA VAL A 117 -6.43 -11.57 26.81
C VAL A 117 -6.44 -13.01 27.31
N GLN A 118 -5.91 -13.27 28.50
CA GLN A 118 -5.89 -14.61 29.09
C GLN A 118 -7.30 -15.18 29.29
N HIS A 119 -8.24 -14.37 29.78
CA HIS A 119 -9.64 -14.76 29.95
C HIS A 119 -10.29 -15.10 28.61
N TYR A 120 -10.23 -14.20 27.63
CA TYR A 120 -10.85 -14.41 26.32
C TYR A 120 -10.13 -15.47 25.46
N SER A 121 -8.92 -15.86 25.85
CA SER A 121 -8.23 -17.03 25.30
C SER A 121 -8.75 -18.35 25.87
N GLN A 122 -9.37 -18.34 27.05
CA GLN A 122 -9.96 -19.53 27.67
C GLN A 122 -11.44 -19.69 27.32
N LYS A 123 -12.20 -18.58 27.26
CA LYS A 123 -13.64 -18.56 27.00
C LYS A 123 -14.00 -17.44 26.02
N GLY A 124 -15.01 -17.66 25.18
CA GLY A 124 -15.50 -16.62 24.27
C GLY A 124 -16.24 -15.49 24.98
N ASP A 125 -17.07 -15.84 25.97
CA ASP A 125 -17.84 -14.91 26.84
C ASP A 125 -18.42 -13.67 26.10
N GLY A 126 -19.05 -13.93 24.94
CA GLY A 126 -19.71 -12.92 24.10
C GLY A 126 -18.91 -12.42 22.89
N LEU A 127 -17.64 -12.79 22.74
CA LEU A 127 -16.88 -12.55 21.52
C LEU A 127 -17.32 -13.49 20.38
N CYS A 128 -17.13 -13.05 19.13
CA CYS A 128 -17.41 -13.85 17.93
C CYS A 128 -16.60 -15.15 17.89
N GLN A 129 -15.37 -15.11 18.40
CA GLN A 129 -14.47 -16.24 18.51
C GLN A 129 -13.69 -16.15 19.83
N ARG A 130 -13.35 -17.31 20.40
CA ARG A 130 -12.34 -17.39 21.46
C ARG A 130 -10.99 -16.97 20.88
N LEU A 131 -10.20 -16.23 21.64
CA LEU A 131 -8.86 -15.82 21.20
C LEU A 131 -7.94 -17.05 21.13
N THR A 132 -7.28 -17.23 19.99
CA THR A 132 -6.44 -18.41 19.75
C THR A 132 -4.96 -18.07 19.74
N GLN A 133 -4.56 -17.15 18.86
CA GLN A 133 -3.17 -16.77 18.69
C GLN A 133 -3.03 -15.28 18.37
N PRO A 134 -1.95 -14.61 18.79
CA PRO A 134 -1.63 -13.28 18.32
C PRO A 134 -1.55 -13.21 16.78
N CYS A 135 -1.97 -12.09 16.21
CA CYS A 135 -1.78 -11.80 14.80
C CYS A 135 -0.30 -11.91 14.46
N VAL A 136 0.03 -12.64 13.40
CA VAL A 136 1.41 -12.69 12.92
C VAL A 136 1.73 -11.35 12.27
N SER A 137 2.49 -10.52 12.97
CA SER A 137 3.06 -9.30 12.40
C SER A 137 4.01 -9.68 11.28
N LEU A 138 3.83 -9.08 10.10
CA LEU A 138 4.84 -9.15 9.05
C LEU A 138 6.06 -8.42 9.58
N ALA A 139 7.16 -9.16 9.79
CA ALA A 139 8.36 -8.60 10.39
C ALA A 139 8.72 -7.26 9.72
N PRO A 140 9.01 -6.20 10.49
CA PRO A 140 9.40 -4.93 9.93
C PRO A 140 10.53 -5.15 8.92
N GLN A 141 10.51 -4.50 7.76
CA GLN A 141 11.67 -4.56 6.88
C GLN A 141 12.86 -3.92 7.62
N ASN A 142 14.03 -4.56 7.57
CA ASN A 142 15.25 -3.91 8.03
C ASN A 142 15.39 -2.57 7.29
N PRO A 143 15.52 -1.45 8.00
CA PRO A 143 15.76 -0.17 7.36
C PRO A 143 17.04 -0.28 6.54
N TRP A 144 17.06 0.34 5.36
CA TRP A 144 18.27 0.37 4.54
C TRP A 144 19.40 1.06 5.31
N ALA A 145 20.64 0.59 5.16
CA ALA A 145 21.77 1.15 5.92
C ALA A 145 21.97 2.64 5.61
N GLN A 146 22.26 3.43 6.63
CA GLN A 146 22.14 4.90 6.63
C GLN A 146 23.06 5.63 5.63
N ASP A 147 24.03 4.96 5.00
CA ASP A 147 24.99 5.57 4.07
C ASP A 147 25.12 4.85 2.71
N GLU A 148 24.18 3.96 2.36
CA GLU A 148 24.32 3.08 1.17
C GLU A 148 23.41 3.49 0.01
N TRP A 149 23.45 4.77 -0.36
CA TRP A 149 22.64 5.29 -1.47
C TRP A 149 23.23 4.98 -2.85
N GLU A 150 24.46 5.43 -3.11
CA GLU A 150 25.21 5.05 -4.30
C GLU A 150 26.06 3.83 -3.96
N ILE A 151 25.78 2.71 -4.61
CA ILE A 151 26.42 1.42 -4.29
C ILE A 151 27.31 0.92 -5.45
N PRO A 152 28.39 0.19 -5.14
CA PRO A 152 29.21 -0.43 -6.17
C PRO A 152 28.44 -1.55 -6.88
N ARG A 153 28.50 -1.63 -8.20
CA ARG A 153 27.79 -2.64 -9.01
C ARG A 153 28.07 -4.07 -8.54
N GLN A 154 29.29 -4.34 -8.08
CA GLN A 154 29.74 -5.64 -7.58
C GLN A 154 29.01 -6.11 -6.32
N SER A 155 28.36 -5.20 -5.60
CA SER A 155 27.51 -5.55 -4.44
C SER A 155 26.17 -6.17 -4.83
N LEU A 156 25.82 -6.13 -6.13
CA LEU A 156 24.57 -6.65 -6.67
C LEU A 156 24.82 -7.93 -7.47
N LYS A 157 24.00 -8.94 -7.21
CA LYS A 157 23.94 -10.17 -7.99
C LYS A 157 22.60 -10.27 -8.70
N LEU A 158 22.60 -10.15 -10.03
CA LEU A 158 21.42 -10.40 -10.85
C LEU A 158 21.20 -11.92 -10.96
N VAL A 159 19.98 -12.38 -10.68
CA VAL A 159 19.69 -13.82 -10.59
C VAL A 159 18.65 -14.25 -11.62
N ARG A 160 17.48 -13.60 -11.65
CA ARG A 160 16.37 -13.97 -12.55
C ARG A 160 15.80 -12.76 -13.23
N LYS A 161 15.73 -12.76 -14.56
CA LYS A 161 15.05 -11.72 -15.32
C LYS A 161 13.55 -11.76 -15.00
N LEU A 162 12.98 -10.63 -14.60
CA LEU A 162 11.55 -10.48 -14.29
C LEU A 162 10.79 -9.90 -15.49
N GLY A 163 11.43 -9.02 -16.25
CA GLY A 163 10.81 -8.40 -17.41
C GLY A 163 11.78 -7.57 -18.24
N SER A 164 11.33 -7.16 -19.40
CA SER A 164 12.03 -6.22 -20.28
C SER A 164 11.03 -5.20 -20.82
N GLY A 165 11.39 -3.93 -20.73
CA GLY A 165 10.62 -2.81 -21.24
C GLY A 165 11.42 -1.97 -22.23
N GLN A 166 10.82 -0.85 -22.64
CA GLN A 166 11.44 0.10 -23.56
C GLN A 166 12.78 0.63 -23.02
N PHE A 167 12.80 0.97 -21.73
CA PHE A 167 13.92 1.64 -21.05
C PHE A 167 15.00 0.67 -20.52
N GLY A 168 14.75 -0.64 -20.54
CA GLY A 168 15.72 -1.64 -20.10
C GLY A 168 15.06 -2.86 -19.46
N GLU A 169 15.78 -3.54 -18.58
CA GLU A 169 15.38 -4.84 -18.03
C GLU A 169 15.22 -4.78 -16.51
N VAL A 170 14.28 -5.55 -15.98
CA VAL A 170 14.08 -5.70 -14.53
C VAL A 170 14.50 -7.10 -14.12
N TRP A 171 15.31 -7.19 -13.07
CA TRP A 171 15.88 -8.43 -12.55
C TRP A 171 15.54 -8.59 -11.06
N MET A 172 15.27 -9.82 -10.64
CA MET A 172 15.38 -10.22 -9.24
C MET A 172 16.84 -10.53 -8.96
N GLY A 173 17.34 -10.01 -7.84
CA GLY A 173 18.71 -10.21 -7.42
C GLY A 173 18.89 -10.10 -5.92
N TYR A 174 20.15 -10.07 -5.52
CA TYR A 174 20.56 -9.90 -4.13
C TYR A 174 21.56 -8.75 -3.99
N TYR A 175 21.34 -7.91 -3.00
CA TYR A 175 22.32 -6.96 -2.48
C TYR A 175 23.13 -7.63 -1.35
N LYS A 176 24.46 -7.56 -1.43
CA LYS A 176 25.41 -8.17 -0.47
C LYS A 176 25.11 -9.64 -0.13
N ASN A 177 24.55 -10.37 -1.10
CA ASN A 177 24.15 -11.79 -1.01
C ASN A 177 23.06 -12.14 0.03
N ASN A 178 22.46 -11.17 0.73
CA ASN A 178 21.49 -11.46 1.80
C ASN A 178 20.16 -10.69 1.66
N VAL A 179 20.16 -9.51 1.03
CA VAL A 179 18.93 -8.73 0.84
C VAL A 179 18.38 -8.97 -0.56
N LYS A 180 17.20 -9.56 -0.66
CA LYS A 180 16.51 -9.76 -1.95
C LYS A 180 15.98 -8.42 -2.46
N VAL A 181 16.29 -8.09 -3.71
CA VAL A 181 15.98 -6.79 -4.33
C VAL A 181 15.49 -6.95 -5.76
N ALA A 182 14.78 -5.94 -6.27
CA ALA A 182 14.55 -5.75 -7.69
C ALA A 182 15.57 -4.75 -8.25
N ILE A 183 16.15 -5.07 -9.40
CA ILE A 183 17.19 -4.28 -10.06
C ILE A 183 16.70 -3.93 -11.46
N LYS A 184 16.34 -2.66 -11.68
CA LYS A 184 15.99 -2.13 -12.99
C LYS A 184 17.27 -1.57 -13.63
N THR A 185 17.63 -2.15 -14.75
CA THR A 185 18.77 -1.74 -15.58
C THR A 185 18.27 -0.78 -16.65
N LEU A 186 18.97 0.33 -16.86
CA LEU A 186 18.68 1.26 -17.94
C LEU A 186 19.65 1.01 -19.11
N LYS A 187 19.14 1.07 -20.34
CA LYS A 187 19.98 1.00 -21.54
C LYS A 187 20.85 2.25 -21.63
N GLU A 188 22.08 2.08 -22.13
CA GLU A 188 22.99 3.20 -22.40
C GLU A 188 22.31 4.24 -23.30
N GLY A 189 22.52 5.52 -22.99
CA GLY A 189 21.94 6.64 -23.75
C GLY A 189 20.44 6.90 -23.50
N THR A 190 19.80 6.23 -22.54
CA THR A 190 18.39 6.50 -22.20
C THR A 190 18.21 7.86 -21.51
N MET A 191 19.15 8.25 -20.65
CA MET A 191 19.17 9.53 -19.94
C MET A 191 20.59 9.83 -19.42
N SER A 192 20.91 11.09 -19.13
CA SER A 192 22.20 11.42 -18.49
C SER A 192 22.19 11.00 -17.02
N PRO A 193 23.35 10.62 -16.43
CA PRO A 193 23.46 10.29 -15.02
C PRO A 193 22.99 11.42 -14.08
N GLU A 194 23.17 12.68 -14.47
CA GLU A 194 22.77 13.86 -13.68
C GLU A 194 21.24 14.00 -13.63
N ALA A 195 20.57 13.87 -14.78
CA ALA A 195 19.12 13.88 -14.85
C ALA A 195 18.52 12.71 -14.06
N PHE A 196 19.16 11.53 -14.14
CA PHE A 196 18.78 10.35 -13.37
C PHE A 196 18.90 10.56 -11.86
N LEU A 197 20.03 11.11 -11.41
CA LEU A 197 20.26 11.36 -9.99
C LEU A 197 19.26 12.36 -9.41
N ALA A 198 18.86 13.39 -10.18
CA ALA A 198 17.83 14.32 -9.76
C ALA A 198 16.48 13.61 -9.53
N GLU A 199 16.07 12.72 -10.44
CA GLU A 199 14.84 11.92 -10.33
C GLU A 199 14.92 10.91 -9.18
N ALA A 200 16.04 10.20 -9.05
CA ALA A 200 16.26 9.25 -7.95
C ALA A 200 16.24 9.93 -6.59
N ASN A 201 16.75 11.16 -6.48
CA ASN A 201 16.69 11.95 -5.25
C ASN A 201 15.26 12.36 -4.89
N LEU A 202 14.40 12.68 -5.86
CA LEU A 202 12.97 12.89 -5.60
C LEU A 202 12.32 11.59 -5.09
N MET A 203 12.54 10.47 -5.78
CA MET A 203 12.02 9.17 -5.34
C MET A 203 12.44 8.82 -3.92
N LYS A 204 13.66 9.19 -3.53
CA LYS A 204 14.18 8.99 -2.17
C LYS A 204 13.41 9.78 -1.12
N THR A 205 12.89 10.96 -1.48
CA THR A 205 12.08 11.80 -0.56
C THR A 205 10.64 11.33 -0.43
N LEU A 206 10.09 10.66 -1.45
CA LEU A 206 8.73 10.12 -1.44
C LEU A 206 8.72 8.75 -0.78
N GLN A 207 8.51 8.73 0.55
CA GLN A 207 8.51 7.52 1.36
C GLN A 207 7.13 7.28 1.96
N HIS A 208 6.48 6.21 1.53
CA HIS A 208 5.15 5.82 1.99
C HIS A 208 4.97 4.31 1.85
N GLU A 209 4.16 3.69 2.71
CA GLU A 209 3.98 2.23 2.72
C GLU A 209 3.46 1.69 1.38
N ARG A 210 2.64 2.49 0.69
CA ARG A 210 2.03 2.18 -0.61
C ARG A 210 2.84 2.66 -1.82
N LEU A 211 4.07 3.12 -1.62
CA LEU A 211 5.02 3.41 -2.70
C LEU A 211 6.16 2.39 -2.66
N VAL A 212 6.61 1.94 -3.83
CA VAL A 212 7.77 1.05 -3.92
C VAL A 212 9.01 1.78 -3.42
N ARG A 213 9.63 1.24 -2.37
CA ARG A 213 10.79 1.86 -1.74
C ARG A 213 12.01 1.73 -2.65
N LEU A 214 12.60 2.88 -2.97
CA LEU A 214 13.91 2.98 -3.58
C LEU A 214 14.99 2.80 -2.50
N TYR A 215 15.81 1.77 -2.65
CA TYR A 215 16.88 1.47 -1.71
C TYR A 215 18.18 2.18 -2.09
N ALA A 216 18.61 2.02 -3.34
CA ALA A 216 19.92 2.48 -3.81
C ALA A 216 19.95 2.63 -5.33
N VAL A 217 21.02 3.26 -5.82
CA VAL A 217 21.30 3.41 -7.24
C VAL A 217 22.75 3.05 -7.58
N VAL A 218 23.00 2.63 -8.82
CA VAL A 218 24.33 2.57 -9.43
C VAL A 218 24.37 3.64 -10.51
N THR A 219 25.14 4.70 -10.28
CA THR A 219 25.20 5.91 -11.12
C THR A 219 26.10 5.77 -12.33
N LYS A 220 27.06 4.84 -12.29
CA LYS A 220 27.91 4.52 -13.46
C LYS A 220 27.12 3.70 -14.47
N GLU A 221 27.29 3.99 -15.75
CA GLU A 221 26.63 3.22 -16.81
C GLU A 221 27.08 1.74 -16.83
N PRO A 222 26.17 0.81 -17.17
CA PRO A 222 24.72 1.01 -17.28
C PRO A 222 24.08 1.31 -15.92
N ILE A 223 23.20 2.32 -15.85
CA ILE A 223 22.60 2.78 -14.59
C ILE A 223 21.66 1.71 -14.02
N TYR A 224 21.76 1.43 -12.71
CA TYR A 224 20.83 0.54 -12.00
C TYR A 224 20.01 1.29 -10.95
N ILE A 225 18.71 0.98 -10.88
CA ILE A 225 17.80 1.36 -9.80
C ILE A 225 17.55 0.10 -8.96
N VAL A 226 17.76 0.19 -7.65
CA VAL A 226 17.56 -0.92 -6.71
C VAL A 226 16.38 -0.62 -5.79
N THR A 227 15.33 -1.43 -5.90
CA THR A 227 14.11 -1.27 -5.10
C THR A 227 13.81 -2.52 -4.28
N GLU A 228 12.83 -2.42 -3.38
CA GLU A 228 12.25 -3.61 -2.77
C GLU A 228 11.72 -4.59 -3.82
N TYR A 229 11.83 -5.89 -3.52
CA TYR A 229 11.35 -6.95 -4.39
C TYR A 229 9.89 -7.28 -4.10
N MET A 230 9.04 -7.18 -5.12
CA MET A 230 7.61 -7.47 -5.04
C MET A 230 7.30 -8.85 -5.64
N ALA A 231 7.01 -9.83 -4.77
CA ALA A 231 7.03 -11.25 -5.12
C ALA A 231 6.01 -11.66 -6.19
N ARG A 232 4.88 -10.97 -6.30
CA ARG A 232 3.81 -11.28 -7.26
C ARG A 232 3.86 -10.45 -8.54
N GLY A 233 4.92 -9.65 -8.73
CA GLY A 233 5.06 -8.83 -9.93
C GLY A 233 4.02 -7.71 -9.99
N CYS A 234 3.64 -7.30 -11.20
CA CYS A 234 2.66 -6.23 -11.38
C CYS A 234 1.22 -6.72 -11.20
N LEU A 235 0.34 -5.82 -10.78
CA LEU A 235 -1.07 -6.09 -10.52
C LEU A 235 -1.78 -6.59 -11.79
N LEU A 236 -1.44 -6.04 -12.96
CA LEU A 236 -2.02 -6.46 -14.23
C LEU A 236 -1.83 -7.96 -14.52
N ASP A 237 -0.60 -8.44 -14.33
CA ASP A 237 -0.28 -9.86 -14.57
C ASP A 237 -0.83 -10.71 -13.44
N PHE A 238 -0.72 -10.23 -12.19
CA PHE A 238 -1.22 -10.93 -11.02
C PHE A 238 -2.74 -11.20 -11.10
N LEU A 239 -3.55 -10.22 -11.50
CA LEU A 239 -5.00 -10.37 -11.66
C LEU A 239 -5.40 -11.48 -12.65
N LYS A 240 -4.51 -11.84 -13.58
CA LYS A 240 -4.72 -12.88 -14.59
C LYS A 240 -4.20 -14.26 -14.17
N THR A 241 -3.53 -14.35 -13.03
CA THR A 241 -3.08 -15.63 -12.47
C THR A 241 -4.26 -16.40 -11.86
N ASP A 242 -4.05 -17.69 -11.59
CA ASP A 242 -5.01 -18.52 -10.84
C ASP A 242 -5.33 -17.92 -9.47
N GLU A 243 -4.35 -17.36 -8.77
CA GLU A 243 -4.55 -16.71 -7.47
C GLU A 243 -5.35 -15.40 -7.61
N GLY A 244 -4.93 -14.52 -8.52
CA GLY A 244 -5.57 -13.21 -8.70
C GLY A 244 -6.99 -13.29 -9.25
N SER A 245 -7.27 -14.23 -10.16
CA SER A 245 -8.61 -14.44 -10.73
C SER A 245 -9.64 -14.97 -9.74
N ARG A 246 -9.19 -15.49 -8.57
CA ARG A 246 -10.06 -15.95 -7.48
C ARG A 246 -10.28 -14.91 -6.38
N LEU A 247 -9.71 -13.71 -6.49
CA LEU A 247 -9.92 -12.66 -5.51
C LEU A 247 -11.39 -12.26 -5.44
N SER A 248 -11.91 -12.12 -4.23
CA SER A 248 -13.26 -11.60 -4.02
C SER A 248 -13.30 -10.08 -4.25
N LEU A 249 -14.47 -9.56 -4.58
CA LEU A 249 -14.68 -8.12 -4.75
C LEU A 249 -14.18 -7.28 -3.55
N PRO A 250 -14.42 -7.65 -2.28
CA PRO A 250 -13.85 -6.91 -1.14
C PRO A 250 -12.32 -6.83 -1.14
N ARG A 251 -11.62 -7.85 -1.66
CA ARG A 251 -10.16 -7.81 -1.79
C ARG A 251 -9.73 -6.91 -2.94
N LEU A 252 -10.46 -6.88 -4.05
CA LEU A 252 -10.21 -5.96 -5.16
C LEU A 252 -10.41 -4.49 -4.74
N ILE A 253 -11.44 -4.22 -3.93
CA ILE A 253 -11.70 -2.89 -3.36
C ILE A 253 -10.61 -2.50 -2.37
N ASP A 254 -10.16 -3.42 -1.50
CA ASP A 254 -9.04 -3.15 -0.61
C ASP A 254 -7.73 -2.85 -1.35
N MET A 255 -7.42 -3.57 -2.45
CA MET A 255 -6.29 -3.23 -3.33
C MET A 255 -6.44 -1.83 -3.92
N SER A 256 -7.66 -1.46 -4.31
CA SER A 256 -7.98 -0.13 -4.83
C SER A 256 -7.78 0.96 -3.77
N ALA A 257 -8.20 0.71 -2.53
CA ALA A 257 -8.01 1.61 -1.38
C ALA A 257 -6.51 1.81 -1.08
N GLN A 258 -5.72 0.73 -1.08
CA GLN A 258 -4.25 0.80 -0.91
C GLN A 258 -3.56 1.66 -1.98
N ILE A 259 -4.04 1.59 -3.23
CA ILE A 259 -3.50 2.43 -4.31
C ILE A 259 -3.95 3.89 -4.14
N ALA A 260 -5.21 4.13 -3.76
CA ALA A 260 -5.70 5.48 -3.46
C ALA A 260 -4.94 6.13 -2.31
N GLU A 261 -4.63 5.38 -1.25
CA GLU A 261 -3.80 5.80 -0.11
C GLU A 261 -2.40 6.26 -0.58
N GLY A 262 -1.75 5.49 -1.47
CA GLY A 262 -0.46 5.89 -2.06
C GLY A 262 -0.55 7.13 -2.94
N MET A 263 -1.63 7.28 -3.71
CA MET A 263 -1.85 8.47 -4.56
C MET A 263 -2.26 9.71 -3.77
N ALA A 264 -2.96 9.55 -2.63
CA ALA A 264 -3.27 10.64 -1.71
C ALA A 264 -1.99 11.21 -1.09
N TYR A 265 -1.03 10.35 -0.74
CA TYR A 265 0.30 10.80 -0.35
C TYR A 265 1.03 11.54 -1.49
N ILE A 266 0.99 11.04 -2.73
CA ILE A 266 1.57 11.74 -3.89
C ILE A 266 0.92 13.13 -4.08
N GLU A 267 -0.42 13.22 -3.96
CA GLU A 267 -1.18 14.48 -4.01
C GLU A 267 -0.73 15.45 -2.90
N GLN A 268 -0.61 14.97 -1.66
CA GLN A 268 -0.13 15.77 -0.52
C GLN A 268 1.29 16.30 -0.72
N MET A 269 2.14 15.54 -1.40
CA MET A 269 3.51 15.91 -1.74
C MET A 269 3.61 16.77 -3.01
N ASN A 270 2.49 17.29 -3.53
CA ASN A 270 2.39 18.08 -4.76
C ASN A 270 3.12 17.42 -5.95
N SER A 271 3.02 16.10 -6.06
CA SER A 271 3.66 15.30 -7.09
C SER A 271 2.61 14.72 -8.05
N ILE A 272 3.02 14.35 -9.26
CA ILE A 272 2.14 13.81 -10.31
C ILE A 272 2.77 12.50 -10.79
N HIS A 273 2.01 11.41 -10.88
CA HIS A 273 2.48 10.08 -11.28
C HIS A 273 2.60 9.94 -12.82
N ARG A 274 1.61 10.41 -13.59
CA ARG A 274 1.54 10.43 -15.08
C ARG A 274 1.33 9.11 -15.80
N ASP A 275 1.72 7.98 -15.20
CA ASP A 275 1.52 6.65 -15.79
C ASP A 275 0.82 5.68 -14.82
N LEU A 276 -0.27 6.11 -14.18
CA LEU A 276 -0.99 5.28 -13.21
C LEU A 276 -1.84 4.22 -13.92
N ARG A 277 -1.48 2.95 -13.76
CA ARG A 277 -2.18 1.79 -14.36
C ARG A 277 -1.75 0.48 -13.70
N ALA A 278 -2.48 -0.61 -13.93
CA ALA A 278 -2.24 -1.87 -13.21
C ALA A 278 -0.85 -2.47 -13.49
N ALA A 279 -0.24 -2.15 -14.64
CA ALA A 279 1.12 -2.55 -14.97
C ALA A 279 2.20 -1.88 -14.09
N ASN A 280 1.88 -0.72 -13.49
CA ASN A 280 2.79 0.05 -12.63
C ASN A 280 2.41 -0.05 -11.14
N ILE A 281 1.47 -0.93 -10.78
CA ILE A 281 1.22 -1.32 -9.39
C ILE A 281 1.90 -2.66 -9.18
N LEU A 282 2.70 -2.81 -8.12
CA LEU A 282 3.34 -4.07 -7.76
C LEU A 282 2.67 -4.70 -6.55
N VAL A 283 2.63 -6.04 -6.52
CA VAL A 283 1.95 -6.82 -5.49
C VAL A 283 2.97 -7.64 -4.68
N SER A 284 2.92 -7.50 -3.35
CA SER A 284 3.83 -8.19 -2.44
C SER A 284 3.42 -9.67 -2.22
N GLU A 285 4.20 -10.39 -1.41
CA GLU A 285 3.84 -11.74 -0.92
C GLU A 285 2.60 -11.76 0.01
N THR A 286 2.13 -10.60 0.44
CA THR A 286 0.98 -10.45 1.35
C THR A 286 -0.18 -9.70 0.73
N LEU A 287 -0.20 -9.60 -0.61
CA LEU A 287 -1.20 -8.85 -1.38
C LEU A 287 -1.21 -7.34 -1.10
N CYS A 288 -0.14 -6.81 -0.51
CA CYS A 288 0.07 -5.37 -0.40
C CYS A 288 0.37 -4.78 -1.77
N CYS A 289 -0.39 -3.77 -2.16
CA CYS A 289 -0.21 -3.03 -3.41
C CYS A 289 0.69 -1.82 -3.17
N LYS A 290 1.72 -1.68 -4.01
CA LYS A 290 2.59 -0.51 -4.01
C LYS A 290 2.73 0.08 -5.40
N ILE A 291 2.64 1.40 -5.48
CA ILE A 291 2.82 2.16 -6.71
C ILE A 291 4.30 2.19 -7.07
N ALA A 292 4.63 1.77 -8.28
CA ALA A 292 5.97 1.76 -8.84
C ALA A 292 6.10 2.81 -9.96
N ASP A 293 7.32 3.05 -10.43
CA ASP A 293 7.61 3.93 -11.57
C ASP A 293 7.08 5.38 -11.45
N PHE A 294 6.66 5.81 -10.26
CA PHE A 294 6.31 7.20 -9.91
C PHE A 294 7.49 8.18 -10.04
N GLY A 295 8.71 7.65 -10.18
CA GLY A 295 9.96 8.41 -10.27
C GLY A 295 10.47 8.70 -11.67
N LEU A 296 9.79 8.21 -12.71
CA LEU A 296 9.95 8.77 -14.08
C LEU A 296 9.05 10.00 -14.28
N ALA A 297 8.39 10.43 -13.21
CA ALA A 297 7.59 11.63 -13.17
C ALA A 297 8.41 12.81 -12.65
N ARG A 298 8.27 13.96 -13.31
CA ARG A 298 9.01 15.18 -12.98
C ARG A 298 8.33 15.95 -11.84
N ILE A 299 9.13 16.51 -10.92
CA ILE A 299 8.66 17.58 -10.01
C ILE A 299 8.20 18.74 -10.86
N ILE A 300 6.98 19.20 -10.65
CA ILE A 300 6.46 20.40 -11.29
C ILE A 300 5.61 21.15 -10.30
N ASP A 301 5.78 22.46 -10.28
CA ASP A 301 5.06 23.37 -9.39
C ASP A 301 3.54 23.31 -9.53
N ASN A 302 2.94 22.84 -10.65
CA ASN A 302 1.49 22.54 -10.80
C ASN A 302 1.08 21.79 -12.10
N GLU A 303 1.74 22.03 -13.25
CA GLU A 303 1.31 21.50 -14.57
C GLU A 303 2.48 21.08 -15.48
N TYR A 304 2.50 19.82 -15.96
CA TYR A 304 3.46 19.43 -17.01
C TYR A 304 2.91 19.69 -18.39
N THR A 305 3.74 20.23 -19.30
CA THR A 305 3.48 20.17 -20.74
C THR A 305 4.44 19.18 -21.39
N ALA A 306 3.91 18.13 -22.01
CA ALA A 306 4.72 17.17 -22.76
C ALA A 306 5.34 17.78 -24.03
N GLN A 307 6.54 17.35 -24.39
CA GLN A 307 7.17 17.69 -25.68
C GLN A 307 6.49 16.95 -26.85
N GLU A 308 6.50 17.55 -28.04
CA GLU A 308 5.97 16.95 -29.27
C GLU A 308 6.60 15.56 -29.52
N GLY A 309 5.74 14.55 -29.78
CA GLY A 309 6.17 13.18 -30.09
C GLY A 309 6.28 12.21 -28.90
N ALA A 310 5.96 12.64 -27.68
CA ALA A 310 5.95 11.76 -26.51
C ALA A 310 4.87 10.66 -26.60
N LYS A 311 5.26 9.41 -26.35
CA LYS A 311 4.34 8.25 -26.36
C LYS A 311 3.80 8.00 -24.96
N PHE A 312 2.49 8.14 -24.79
CA PHE A 312 1.78 7.86 -23.54
C PHE A 312 0.74 6.75 -23.73
N PRO A 313 0.34 6.04 -22.66
CA PRO A 313 -0.68 5.00 -22.72
C PRO A 313 -2.07 5.62 -22.88
N ILE A 314 -2.44 5.98 -24.12
CA ILE A 314 -3.64 6.74 -24.51
C ILE A 314 -4.91 6.32 -23.77
N LYS A 315 -5.13 5.02 -23.53
CA LYS A 315 -6.35 4.51 -22.90
C LYS A 315 -6.48 4.86 -21.40
N TRP A 316 -5.38 5.20 -20.73
CA TRP A 316 -5.36 5.65 -19.34
C TRP A 316 -5.23 7.16 -19.22
N THR A 317 -4.79 7.83 -20.28
CA THR A 317 -4.50 9.27 -20.26
C THR A 317 -5.79 10.09 -20.31
N ALA A 318 -5.87 11.13 -19.46
CA ALA A 318 -6.99 12.06 -19.44
C ALA A 318 -7.09 12.87 -20.74
N PRO A 319 -8.30 13.29 -21.19
CA PRO A 319 -8.47 14.02 -22.43
C PRO A 319 -7.61 15.29 -22.52
N GLU A 320 -7.53 16.10 -21.46
CA GLU A 320 -6.70 17.31 -21.44
C GLU A 320 -5.20 17.02 -21.58
N ALA A 321 -4.74 15.91 -21.01
CA ALA A 321 -3.36 15.46 -21.15
C ALA A 321 -3.06 14.93 -22.57
N ILE A 322 -4.05 14.33 -23.25
CA ILE A 322 -3.91 13.90 -24.64
C ILE A 322 -3.83 15.10 -25.59
N HIS A 323 -4.74 16.08 -25.44
CA HIS A 323 -4.88 17.18 -26.41
C HIS A 323 -3.86 18.29 -26.21
N PHE A 324 -3.59 18.63 -24.95
CA PHE A 324 -2.78 19.80 -24.60
C PHE A 324 -1.46 19.41 -23.93
N GLY A 325 -1.22 18.12 -23.72
CA GLY A 325 -0.04 17.65 -23.01
C GLY A 325 -0.03 18.04 -21.54
N VAL A 326 -1.15 18.50 -20.96
CA VAL A 326 -1.29 19.01 -19.59
C VAL A 326 -1.48 17.86 -18.60
N PHE A 327 -0.46 17.56 -17.79
CA PHE A 327 -0.57 16.59 -16.71
C PHE A 327 -0.66 17.28 -15.36
N THR A 328 -1.65 16.88 -14.58
CA THR A 328 -1.91 17.32 -13.20
C THR A 328 -2.30 16.10 -12.36
N ILE A 329 -2.42 16.27 -11.04
CA ILE A 329 -2.96 15.21 -10.17
C ILE A 329 -4.38 14.79 -10.60
N LYS A 330 -5.16 15.69 -11.20
CA LYS A 330 -6.50 15.38 -11.73
C LYS A 330 -6.47 14.50 -12.98
N ALA A 331 -5.38 14.54 -13.75
CA ALA A 331 -5.15 13.57 -14.83
C ALA A 331 -4.79 12.18 -14.27
N ASP A 332 -4.12 12.11 -13.12
CA ASP A 332 -3.91 10.84 -12.41
C ASP A 332 -5.22 10.29 -11.82
N VAL A 333 -6.13 11.16 -11.34
CA VAL A 333 -7.47 10.75 -10.89
C VAL A 333 -8.24 10.07 -12.04
N TRP A 334 -8.16 10.61 -13.27
CA TRP A 334 -8.74 9.95 -14.44
C TRP A 334 -8.11 8.56 -14.67
N SER A 335 -6.78 8.49 -14.62
CA SER A 335 -6.02 7.25 -14.78
C SER A 335 -6.40 6.22 -13.72
N PHE A 336 -6.65 6.66 -12.48
CA PHE A 336 -7.14 5.83 -11.39
C PHE A 336 -8.53 5.24 -11.70
N GLY A 337 -9.45 6.01 -12.27
CA GLY A 337 -10.74 5.48 -12.74
C GLY A 337 -10.58 4.35 -13.77
N VAL A 338 -9.61 4.47 -14.69
CA VAL A 338 -9.29 3.41 -15.66
C VAL A 338 -8.64 2.20 -14.96
N LEU A 339 -7.76 2.42 -14.00
CA LEU A 339 -7.16 1.37 -13.17
C LEU A 339 -8.22 0.59 -12.38
N LEU A 340 -9.22 1.26 -11.80
CA LEU A 340 -10.33 0.59 -11.11
C LEU A 340 -11.09 -0.35 -12.06
N MET A 341 -11.27 0.04 -13.32
CA MET A 341 -11.84 -0.84 -14.35
C MET A 341 -10.96 -2.05 -14.62
N GLU A 342 -9.65 -1.89 -14.72
CA GLU A 342 -8.73 -3.03 -14.83
C GLU A 342 -8.90 -3.98 -13.65
N ILE A 343 -8.97 -3.45 -12.42
CA ILE A 343 -9.10 -4.23 -11.19
C ILE A 343 -10.41 -5.04 -11.18
N VAL A 344 -11.57 -4.40 -11.35
CA VAL A 344 -12.88 -5.07 -11.28
C VAL A 344 -13.17 -6.00 -12.46
N THR A 345 -12.35 -5.93 -13.52
CA THR A 345 -12.41 -6.81 -14.68
C THR A 345 -11.24 -7.79 -14.78
N TYR A 346 -10.42 -7.91 -13.73
CA TYR A 346 -9.28 -8.83 -13.67
C TYR A 346 -8.26 -8.62 -14.80
N GLY A 347 -7.91 -7.37 -15.07
CA GLY A 347 -6.87 -6.98 -16.01
C GLY A 347 -7.29 -6.99 -17.48
N ARG A 348 -8.59 -6.89 -17.78
CA ARG A 348 -9.04 -6.68 -19.17
C ARG A 348 -8.53 -5.34 -19.69
N VAL A 349 -8.20 -5.32 -20.98
CA VAL A 349 -7.76 -4.08 -21.66
C VAL A 349 -8.90 -3.05 -21.62
N PRO A 350 -8.63 -1.78 -21.23
CA PRO A 350 -9.62 -0.73 -21.29
C PRO A 350 -10.14 -0.51 -22.72
N TYR A 351 -11.37 -0.04 -22.84
CA TYR A 351 -12.04 0.20 -24.13
C TYR A 351 -11.88 -0.99 -25.10
N PRO A 352 -12.42 -2.18 -24.73
CA PRO A 352 -12.24 -3.39 -25.52
C PRO A 352 -12.78 -3.20 -26.95
N GLY A 353 -12.01 -3.65 -27.93
CA GLY A 353 -12.35 -3.53 -29.35
C GLY A 353 -12.05 -2.15 -29.97
N MET A 354 -11.58 -1.16 -29.20
CA MET A 354 -11.24 0.17 -29.71
C MET A 354 -9.73 0.38 -29.83
N SER A 355 -9.30 0.94 -30.95
CA SER A 355 -7.95 1.46 -31.18
C SER A 355 -7.73 2.81 -30.49
N ASN A 356 -6.47 3.25 -30.32
CA ASN A 356 -6.16 4.52 -29.66
C ASN A 356 -6.87 5.73 -30.32
N PRO A 357 -6.87 5.90 -31.67
CA PRO A 357 -7.60 7.00 -32.30
C PRO A 357 -9.11 6.93 -32.09
N GLU A 358 -9.70 5.73 -32.01
CA GLU A 358 -11.13 5.57 -31.74
C GLU A 358 -11.48 5.94 -30.30
N VAL A 359 -10.61 5.59 -29.33
CA VAL A 359 -10.79 6.01 -27.93
C VAL A 359 -10.82 7.53 -27.83
N ILE A 360 -9.85 8.22 -28.45
CA ILE A 360 -9.79 9.69 -28.44
C ILE A 360 -11.10 10.30 -28.97
N ARG A 361 -11.52 9.90 -30.18
CA ARG A 361 -12.76 10.41 -30.81
C ARG A 361 -14.02 10.11 -29.99
N SER A 362 -14.07 8.96 -29.32
CA SER A 362 -15.22 8.60 -28.50
C SER A 362 -15.27 9.41 -27.20
N LEU A 363 -14.10 9.64 -26.56
CA LEU A 363 -14.01 10.46 -25.34
C LEU A 363 -14.44 11.91 -25.60
N GLU A 364 -14.08 12.48 -26.75
CA GLU A 364 -14.53 13.81 -27.21
C GLU A 364 -16.05 13.90 -27.35
N ARG A 365 -16.71 12.80 -27.75
CA ARG A 365 -18.18 12.69 -27.86
C ARG A 365 -18.85 12.39 -26.53
N GLY A 366 -18.11 12.41 -25.42
CA GLY A 366 -18.63 12.15 -24.08
C GLY A 366 -18.80 10.67 -23.73
N TYR A 367 -18.32 9.74 -24.56
CA TYR A 367 -18.36 8.32 -24.23
C TYR A 367 -17.52 8.03 -22.98
N ARG A 368 -17.98 7.10 -22.14
CA ARG A 368 -17.24 6.49 -21.04
C ARG A 368 -17.50 4.98 -21.06
N MET A 369 -16.56 4.18 -20.59
CA MET A 369 -16.74 2.72 -20.53
C MET A 369 -17.97 2.39 -19.66
N PRO A 370 -18.89 1.51 -20.10
CA PRO A 370 -20.04 1.14 -19.29
C PRO A 370 -19.63 0.33 -18.05
N ARG A 371 -20.50 0.31 -17.04
CA ARG A 371 -20.32 -0.50 -15.82
C ARG A 371 -20.23 -1.99 -16.20
N PRO A 372 -19.16 -2.71 -15.81
CA PRO A 372 -19.10 -4.16 -15.95
C PRO A 372 -20.09 -4.84 -15.00
N ASP A 373 -20.60 -6.02 -15.37
CA ASP A 373 -21.53 -6.77 -14.51
C ASP A 373 -20.92 -7.15 -13.15
N SER A 374 -19.61 -7.39 -13.11
CA SER A 374 -18.84 -7.68 -11.89
C SER A 374 -18.66 -6.48 -10.95
N CYS A 375 -18.99 -5.27 -11.40
CA CYS A 375 -18.76 -4.04 -10.64
C CYS A 375 -20.06 -3.58 -9.95
N PRO A 376 -20.05 -3.36 -8.62
CA PRO A 376 -21.18 -2.76 -7.92
C PRO A 376 -21.58 -1.39 -8.51
N PRO A 377 -22.88 -1.08 -8.61
CA PRO A 377 -23.35 0.24 -9.01
C PRO A 377 -22.77 1.38 -8.17
N GLU A 378 -22.58 1.17 -6.88
CA GLU A 378 -22.08 2.13 -5.91
C GLU A 378 -20.62 2.47 -6.19
N LEU A 379 -19.77 1.46 -6.43
CA LEU A 379 -18.38 1.65 -6.83
C LEU A 379 -18.27 2.38 -8.17
N TYR A 380 -19.10 1.98 -9.14
CA TYR A 380 -19.05 2.58 -10.46
C TYR A 380 -19.51 4.04 -10.44
N ARG A 381 -20.68 4.34 -9.86
CA ARG A 381 -21.24 5.69 -9.86
C ARG A 381 -20.53 6.62 -8.88
N GLY A 382 -20.19 6.13 -7.68
CA GLY A 382 -19.62 6.94 -6.61
C GLY A 382 -18.11 7.15 -6.72
N VAL A 383 -17.41 6.34 -7.51
CA VAL A 383 -15.94 6.40 -7.61
C VAL A 383 -15.48 6.46 -9.07
N ILE A 384 -15.75 5.42 -9.86
CA ILE A 384 -15.18 5.29 -11.22
C ILE A 384 -15.68 6.40 -12.16
N ALA A 385 -16.99 6.65 -12.20
CA ALA A 385 -17.58 7.65 -13.06
C ALA A 385 -17.19 9.08 -12.65
N GLU A 386 -17.04 9.35 -11.35
CA GLU A 386 -16.58 10.64 -10.82
C GLU A 386 -15.13 10.93 -11.21
N CYS A 387 -14.28 9.90 -11.33
CA CYS A 387 -12.92 10.06 -11.84
C CYS A 387 -12.88 10.55 -13.30
N TRP A 388 -13.95 10.35 -14.08
CA TRP A 388 -14.01 10.68 -15.51
C TRP A 388 -14.88 11.89 -15.86
N ARG A 389 -15.10 12.79 -14.88
CA ARG A 389 -15.66 14.12 -15.15
C ARG A 389 -14.84 14.82 -16.23
N SER A 390 -15.54 15.43 -17.19
CA SER A 390 -14.90 16.07 -18.35
C SER A 390 -14.00 17.23 -17.92
N ARG A 391 -14.44 17.99 -16.92
CA ARG A 391 -13.68 19.08 -16.31
C ARG A 391 -12.77 18.52 -15.19
N PRO A 392 -11.44 18.72 -15.27
CA PRO A 392 -10.50 18.17 -14.28
C PRO A 392 -10.80 18.59 -12.84
N GLU A 393 -11.25 19.83 -12.63
CA GLU A 393 -11.58 20.41 -11.33
C GLU A 393 -12.82 19.79 -10.68
N GLU A 394 -13.70 19.15 -11.46
CA GLU A 394 -14.88 18.44 -10.95
C GLU A 394 -14.54 17.01 -10.49
N ARG A 395 -13.33 16.51 -10.80
CA ARG A 395 -12.90 15.18 -10.37
C ARG A 395 -12.55 15.22 -8.87
N PRO A 396 -12.80 14.14 -8.12
CA PRO A 396 -12.50 14.09 -6.68
C PRO A 396 -11.00 14.19 -6.38
N THR A 397 -10.64 14.42 -5.11
CA THR A 397 -9.26 14.29 -4.61
C THR A 397 -8.96 12.82 -4.31
N PHE A 398 -7.68 12.45 -4.23
CA PHE A 398 -7.31 11.10 -3.83
C PHE A 398 -7.61 10.84 -2.36
N GLU A 399 -7.54 11.86 -1.50
CA GLU A 399 -8.02 11.77 -0.10
C GLU A 399 -9.49 11.35 -0.02
N PHE A 400 -10.35 11.97 -0.84
CA PHE A 400 -11.76 11.57 -0.92
C PHE A 400 -11.92 10.14 -1.44
N LEU A 401 -11.24 9.80 -2.54
CA LEU A 401 -11.30 8.45 -3.11
C LEU A 401 -10.83 7.38 -2.12
N GLN A 402 -9.75 7.65 -1.38
CA GLN A 402 -9.23 6.78 -0.33
C GLN A 402 -10.31 6.53 0.73
N SER A 403 -10.87 7.58 1.34
CA SER A 403 -11.89 7.44 2.39
C SER A 403 -13.11 6.65 1.92
N VAL A 404 -13.63 6.92 0.72
CA VAL A 404 -14.77 6.18 0.17
C VAL A 404 -14.46 4.70 -0.05
N LEU A 405 -13.25 4.37 -0.54
CA LEU A 405 -12.84 2.99 -0.79
C LEU A 405 -12.54 2.23 0.50
N GLU A 406 -11.94 2.88 1.50
CA GLU A 406 -11.68 2.28 2.81
C GLU A 406 -12.99 1.93 3.54
N ASP A 407 -13.96 2.83 3.48
CA ASP A 407 -15.26 2.65 4.13
C ASP A 407 -16.33 2.00 3.26
N PHE A 408 -15.96 1.50 2.07
CA PHE A 408 -16.92 0.95 1.11
C PHE A 408 -17.81 -0.15 1.70
N HIS A 409 -17.27 -0.98 2.61
CA HIS A 409 -18.02 -2.03 3.31
C HIS A 409 -18.47 -1.61 4.73
N THR A 410 -17.78 -0.66 5.37
CA THR A 410 -18.17 -0.16 6.69
C THR A 410 -19.39 0.76 6.62
N ALA A 411 -19.57 1.53 5.54
CA ALA A 411 -20.76 2.35 5.35
C ALA A 411 -22.05 1.51 5.20
N THR A 412 -21.90 0.20 4.97
CA THR A 412 -23.00 -0.75 4.86
C THR A 412 -23.21 -1.63 6.11
N GLU A 413 -22.33 -1.58 7.12
CA GLU A 413 -22.39 -2.40 8.35
C GLU A 413 -22.03 -1.60 9.63
N GLU A 414 -22.48 -2.03 10.82
CA GLU A 414 -22.19 -1.31 12.08
C GLU A 414 -20.68 -1.29 12.41
N GLN A 415 -20.15 -0.11 12.79
CA GLN A 415 -18.69 0.09 12.98
C GLN A 415 -18.09 -0.67 14.15
N TYR A 416 -18.86 -1.04 15.17
CA TYR A 416 -18.42 -1.83 16.33
C TYR A 416 -19.53 -2.80 16.70
N GLU A 417 -19.15 -3.98 17.19
CA GLU A 417 -20.14 -4.90 17.73
C GLU A 417 -20.82 -4.28 18.96
N LEU A 418 -22.15 -4.35 18.99
CA LEU A 418 -22.95 -3.99 20.15
C LEU A 418 -22.52 -4.83 21.36
N GLN A 419 -22.61 -4.24 22.55
CA GLN A 419 -22.25 -4.92 23.78
C GLN A 419 -23.12 -6.18 23.95
N PRO A 420 -22.52 -7.37 24.16
CA PRO A 420 -23.25 -8.61 24.42
C PRO A 420 -23.91 -8.63 25.80
#